data_AF-A0A0B6X6M1-F1
#
_entry.id   AF-A0A0B6X6M1-F1
#
_cell.length_a   1.000
_cell.length_b   1.000
_cell.length_c   1.000
_cell.angle_alpha   90.00
_cell.angle_beta   90.00
_cell.angle_gamma   90.00
#
_symmetry.space_group_name_H-M   'P 1'
#
loop_
_entity.id
_entity.type
_entity.pdbx_description
1 polymer ?
#
loop_
_entity_poly.entity_id
_entity_poly.type
_entity_poly.pdbx_seq_one_letter_code
_entity_poly.pdbx_strand_id
1 'polypeptide(L)'
;MSTQDKKPELKALEEEDEVVIVPTRKYVKDSIQNHAQSRDHPDATLKDKGFVILSNDVGSDSETNAATPKAVKAAYDLANTANKNASNANNNANTRLEKNRNGEDIPDKETFVKNIGLAETVERAKNAVTIDIVYPVGIVLWFAQNKNPNNLFPGTTWKYIGENKTIRLASLNGSDVLSTGGNDSITLSAAQIPAHNHSFSATTDPFDYGTKTTNSAGEHFHDSGWGEAYTDTGKARYGVYDNTNNNYGSGSSDWDNYKYNTSTDGAHQHEVDIGSHTHTISGATSNTGNGEAIDITNTYIMLMGWYRSA
;
A
#
# COMPACT_ATOMS: atom_id res chain seq x y z
N MET A 1 35.71 -127.10 57.23
CA MET A 1 35.65 -126.00 58.22
C MET A 1 34.76 -124.92 57.64
N SER A 2 33.52 -124.83 58.11
CA SER A 2 32.50 -123.90 57.61
C SER A 2 32.61 -122.59 58.38
N THR A 3 32.97 -121.50 57.69
CA THR A 3 32.95 -120.14 58.23
C THR A 3 31.52 -119.61 58.16
N GLN A 4 30.84 -119.56 59.31
CA GLN A 4 29.55 -118.91 59.49
C GLN A 4 29.65 -117.42 59.13
N ASP A 5 29.11 -117.03 57.98
CA ASP A 5 28.70 -115.65 57.71
C ASP A 5 27.44 -115.34 58.54
N LYS A 6 27.70 -114.74 59.70
CA LYS A 6 26.69 -114.42 60.72
C LYS A 6 25.94 -113.14 60.32
N LYS A 7 24.78 -113.30 59.68
CA LYS A 7 23.57 -112.50 60.01
C LYS A 7 23.30 -112.66 61.53
N PRO A 8 22.67 -111.71 62.24
CA PRO A 8 22.68 -111.72 63.69
C PRO A 8 21.69 -112.76 64.23
N GLU A 9 22.12 -114.01 64.28
CA GLU A 9 21.43 -115.10 64.95
C GLU A 9 22.43 -115.79 65.89
N LEU A 10 22.80 -115.10 66.96
CA LEU A 10 23.45 -115.73 68.11
C LEU A 10 22.68 -115.35 69.36
N LYS A 11 21.90 -116.31 69.86
CA LYS A 11 21.18 -116.23 71.13
C LYS A 11 22.17 -116.31 72.28
N ALA A 12 22.15 -115.34 73.18
CA ALA A 12 22.87 -115.41 74.44
C ALA A 12 21.84 -115.46 75.58
N LEU A 13 21.74 -116.66 76.19
CA LEU A 13 21.15 -117.03 77.48
C LEU A 13 19.77 -116.46 77.88
N GLU A 14 18.85 -117.39 78.18
CA GLU A 14 17.51 -117.13 78.68
C GLU A 14 17.56 -116.67 80.14
N GLU A 15 17.29 -115.38 80.36
CA GLU A 15 16.48 -114.93 81.49
C GLU A 15 15.31 -114.15 80.92
N GLU A 16 14.17 -114.25 81.59
CA GLU A 16 12.86 -113.75 81.17
C GLU A 16 12.90 -112.24 80.84
N ASP A 17 12.12 -111.85 79.84
CA ASP A 17 11.87 -110.47 79.38
C ASP A 17 12.98 -109.76 78.58
N GLU A 18 12.62 -109.35 77.36
CA GLU A 18 13.40 -108.59 76.37
C GLU A 18 14.56 -109.33 75.64
N VAL A 19 14.30 -109.78 74.41
CA VAL A 19 15.29 -110.39 73.52
C VAL A 19 16.32 -109.34 73.05
N VAL A 20 17.56 -109.42 73.54
CA VAL A 20 18.65 -108.54 73.09
C VAL A 20 19.55 -109.26 72.06
N ILE A 21 19.49 -108.83 70.80
CA ILE A 21 20.36 -109.32 69.73
C ILE A 21 21.62 -108.45 69.66
N VAL A 22 22.80 -109.01 69.95
CA VAL A 22 24.09 -108.30 69.90
C VAL A 22 24.96 -108.74 68.71
N PRO A 23 25.36 -107.82 67.80
CA PRO A 23 26.21 -108.15 66.66
C PRO A 23 27.68 -108.42 67.06
N THR A 24 28.38 -109.23 66.27
CA THR A 24 29.80 -109.56 66.53
C THR A 24 30.74 -108.39 66.16
N ARG A 25 31.85 -108.21 66.90
CA ARG A 25 32.88 -107.19 66.60
C ARG A 25 33.38 -107.23 65.15
N LYS A 26 33.53 -108.43 64.57
CA LYS A 26 33.96 -108.61 63.18
C LYS A 26 32.90 -108.08 62.20
N TYR A 27 31.64 -108.44 62.39
CA TYR A 27 30.54 -107.94 61.55
C TYR A 27 30.44 -106.41 61.59
N VAL A 28 30.58 -105.80 62.77
CA VAL A 28 30.55 -104.33 62.92
C VAL A 28 31.72 -103.68 62.17
N LYS A 29 32.93 -104.22 62.31
CA LYS A 29 34.13 -103.69 61.62
C LYS A 29 34.02 -103.82 60.09
N ASP A 30 33.59 -104.98 59.61
CA ASP A 30 33.45 -105.24 58.17
C ASP A 30 32.32 -104.38 57.56
N SER A 31 31.21 -104.19 58.30
CA SER A 31 30.11 -103.31 57.87
C SER A 31 30.51 -101.83 57.80
N ILE A 32 31.29 -101.34 58.77
CA ILE A 32 31.82 -99.96 58.75
C ILE A 32 32.79 -99.78 57.57
N GLN A 33 33.65 -100.78 57.32
CA GLN A 33 34.60 -100.72 56.21
C GLN A 33 33.89 -100.75 54.85
N ASN A 34 32.89 -101.61 54.69
CA ASN A 34 32.05 -101.65 53.49
C ASN A 34 31.27 -100.35 53.30
N HIS A 35 30.72 -99.76 54.37
CA HIS A 35 30.02 -98.47 54.31
C HIS A 35 30.97 -97.33 53.91
N ALA A 36 32.16 -97.25 54.50
CA ALA A 36 33.16 -96.22 54.19
C ALA A 36 33.74 -96.33 52.76
N GLN A 37 33.76 -97.54 52.19
CA GLN A 37 34.18 -97.78 50.80
C GLN A 37 33.02 -97.69 49.81
N SER A 38 31.78 -97.81 50.27
CA SER A 38 30.59 -97.67 49.44
C SER A 38 30.28 -96.20 49.17
N ARG A 39 29.65 -95.94 48.02
CA ARG A 39 29.03 -94.65 47.69
C ARG A 39 27.52 -94.77 47.54
N ASP A 40 26.94 -95.82 48.12
CA ASP A 40 25.49 -96.09 48.13
C ASP A 40 24.78 -95.19 49.15
N HIS A 41 24.79 -93.90 48.85
CA HIS A 41 24.00 -92.89 49.54
C HIS A 41 23.03 -92.27 48.52
N PRO A 42 21.80 -91.94 48.92
CA PRO A 42 20.86 -91.27 48.04
C PRO A 42 21.40 -89.89 47.61
N ASP A 43 20.96 -89.43 46.45
CA ASP A 43 21.23 -88.08 45.99
C ASP A 43 20.57 -87.04 46.90
N ALA A 44 21.21 -85.87 47.01
CA ALA A 44 20.64 -84.75 47.74
C ALA A 44 19.39 -84.22 47.03
N THR A 45 18.36 -83.89 47.80
CA THR A 45 17.17 -83.21 47.31
C THR A 45 17.04 -81.84 47.98
N LEU A 46 16.03 -81.06 47.59
CA LEU A 46 15.71 -79.79 48.25
C LEU A 46 15.23 -79.98 49.71
N LYS A 47 14.87 -81.20 50.12
CA LYS A 47 14.32 -81.52 51.44
C LYS A 47 15.21 -82.46 52.25
N ASP A 48 15.91 -83.37 51.59
CA ASP A 48 16.69 -84.43 52.21
C ASP A 48 18.17 -84.33 51.84
N LYS A 49 19.05 -84.63 52.80
CA LYS A 49 20.50 -84.58 52.62
C LYS A 49 21.00 -85.82 51.84
N GLY A 50 21.97 -85.64 50.95
CA GLY A 50 22.57 -86.71 50.14
C GLY A 50 23.83 -86.25 49.40
N PHE A 51 24.30 -87.02 48.41
CA PHE A 51 25.40 -86.58 47.54
C PHE A 51 24.91 -85.64 46.43
N VAL A 52 25.71 -84.63 46.09
CA VAL A 52 25.42 -83.68 45.00
C VAL A 52 26.32 -83.99 43.82
N ILE A 53 25.73 -84.12 42.63
CA ILE A 53 26.45 -84.19 41.36
C ILE A 53 26.56 -82.78 40.80
N LEU A 54 27.76 -82.38 40.35
CA LEU A 54 28.03 -81.03 39.88
C LEU A 54 28.19 -80.99 38.35
N SER A 55 27.61 -80.00 37.69
CA SER A 55 27.78 -79.76 36.26
C SER A 55 28.32 -78.35 35.96
N ASN A 56 29.12 -78.25 34.89
CA ASN A 56 29.59 -76.98 34.32
C ASN A 56 28.75 -76.51 33.13
N ASP A 57 27.71 -77.26 32.75
CA ASP A 57 26.87 -76.93 31.60
C ASP A 57 25.93 -75.76 31.93
N VAL A 58 25.78 -74.84 30.97
CA VAL A 58 24.94 -73.62 31.11
C VAL A 58 23.62 -73.69 30.35
N GLY A 59 23.37 -74.78 29.65
CA GLY A 59 22.13 -75.05 28.91
C GLY A 59 21.63 -76.48 29.12
N SER A 60 21.93 -77.06 30.29
CA SER A 60 21.49 -78.40 30.67
C SER A 60 20.09 -78.33 31.28
N ASP A 61 19.22 -79.24 30.89
CA ASP A 61 17.87 -79.42 31.45
C ASP A 61 17.85 -80.41 32.65
N SER A 62 19.01 -80.87 33.13
CA SER A 62 19.10 -81.80 34.27
C SER A 62 18.57 -81.19 35.57
N GLU A 63 17.63 -81.88 36.20
CA GLU A 63 17.08 -81.52 37.52
C GLU A 63 17.82 -82.19 38.69
N THR A 64 18.74 -83.13 38.41
CA THR A 64 19.48 -83.92 39.42
C THR A 64 20.90 -83.43 39.69
N ASN A 65 21.40 -82.49 38.88
CA ASN A 65 22.77 -81.97 38.98
C ASN A 65 22.75 -80.50 39.40
N ALA A 66 23.61 -80.12 40.36
CA ALA A 66 23.78 -78.74 40.78
C ALA A 66 24.77 -77.98 39.88
N ALA A 67 24.48 -76.70 39.63
CA ALA A 67 25.37 -75.82 38.88
C ALA A 67 26.64 -75.48 39.68
N THR A 68 27.79 -75.47 39.00
CA THR A 68 29.05 -74.98 39.57
C THR A 68 29.20 -73.46 39.48
N PRO A 69 30.08 -72.84 40.27
CA PRO A 69 30.41 -71.42 40.12
C PRO A 69 30.89 -71.04 38.70
N LYS A 70 31.51 -71.97 37.97
CA LYS A 70 31.93 -71.77 36.58
C LYS A 70 30.74 -71.65 35.64
N ALA A 71 29.73 -72.52 35.75
CA ALA A 71 28.50 -72.44 34.97
C ALA A 71 27.77 -71.11 35.24
N VAL A 72 27.61 -70.75 36.53
CA VAL A 72 26.96 -69.50 36.93
C VAL A 72 27.71 -68.28 36.37
N LYS A 73 29.04 -68.27 36.45
CA LYS A 73 29.86 -67.20 35.88
C LYS A 73 29.67 -67.09 34.37
N ALA A 74 29.67 -68.20 33.65
CA ALA A 74 29.48 -68.20 32.20
C ALA A 74 28.10 -67.68 31.79
N ALA A 75 27.03 -68.08 32.49
CA ALA A 75 25.69 -67.54 32.27
C ALA A 75 25.62 -66.03 32.58
N TYR A 76 26.25 -65.60 33.67
CA TYR A 76 26.33 -64.19 34.05
C TYR A 76 27.08 -63.35 33.01
N ASP A 77 28.22 -63.84 32.52
CA ASP A 77 29.03 -63.15 31.51
C ASP A 77 28.25 -63.00 30.18
N LEU A 78 27.48 -64.03 29.79
CA LEU A 78 26.59 -63.97 28.62
C LEU A 78 25.46 -62.95 28.82
N ALA A 79 24.79 -62.97 29.97
CA ALA A 79 23.74 -62.01 30.31
C ALA A 79 24.26 -60.57 30.33
N ASN A 80 25.45 -60.35 30.89
CA ASN A 80 26.10 -59.04 30.90
C ASN A 80 26.46 -58.57 29.49
N THR A 81 26.90 -59.49 28.61
CA THR A 81 27.17 -59.19 27.19
C THR A 81 25.87 -58.80 26.47
N ALA A 82 24.78 -59.53 26.68
CA ALA A 82 23.48 -59.20 26.11
C ALA A 82 23.00 -57.81 26.56
N ASN A 83 23.14 -57.49 27.85
CA ASN A 83 22.76 -56.18 28.40
C ASN A 83 23.59 -55.03 27.80
N LYS A 84 24.90 -55.24 27.62
CA LYS A 84 25.78 -54.27 26.92
C LYS A 84 25.36 -54.07 25.48
N ASN A 85 25.07 -55.15 24.76
CA ASN A 85 24.61 -55.07 23.38
C ASN A 85 23.28 -54.32 23.25
N ALA A 86 22.33 -54.58 24.16
CA ALA A 86 21.06 -53.85 24.21
C ALA A 86 21.28 -52.35 24.49
N SER A 87 22.15 -52.02 25.45
CA SER A 87 22.50 -50.63 25.77
C SER A 87 23.15 -49.92 24.57
N ASN A 88 24.09 -50.59 23.89
CA ASN A 88 24.75 -50.06 22.70
C ASN A 88 23.77 -49.83 21.55
N ALA A 89 22.83 -50.76 21.33
CA ALA A 89 21.79 -50.60 20.31
C ALA A 89 20.87 -49.41 20.62
N ASN A 90 20.45 -49.26 21.88
CA ASN A 90 19.63 -48.13 22.32
C ASN A 90 20.36 -46.78 22.16
N ASN A 91 21.64 -46.72 22.55
CA ASN A 91 22.45 -45.52 22.36
C ASN A 91 22.63 -45.19 20.88
N ASN A 92 22.97 -46.17 20.03
CA ASN A 92 23.08 -45.96 18.59
C ASN A 92 21.77 -45.45 17.98
N ALA A 93 20.62 -46.00 18.37
CA ALA A 93 19.32 -45.52 17.89
C ALA A 93 19.04 -44.07 18.33
N ASN A 94 19.26 -43.75 19.61
CA ASN A 94 19.07 -42.39 20.13
C ASN A 94 19.98 -41.39 19.41
N THR A 95 21.27 -41.69 19.28
CA THR A 95 22.25 -40.79 18.67
C THR A 95 22.01 -40.53 17.18
N ARG A 96 21.31 -41.43 16.47
CA ARG A 96 20.94 -41.30 15.04
C ARG A 96 19.56 -40.67 14.80
N LEU A 97 18.72 -40.61 15.83
CA LEU A 97 17.39 -39.97 15.80
C LEU A 97 17.33 -38.69 16.67
N GLU A 98 18.46 -38.25 17.16
CA GLU A 98 18.60 -37.12 18.07
C GLU A 98 18.21 -35.80 17.36
N LYS A 99 17.03 -35.28 17.70
CA LYS A 99 16.45 -34.07 17.10
C LYS A 99 17.35 -32.84 17.25
N ASN A 100 18.10 -32.75 18.35
CA ASN A 100 19.06 -31.67 18.59
C ASN A 100 20.21 -31.66 17.57
N ARG A 101 20.52 -32.78 16.93
CA ARG A 101 21.60 -32.86 15.93
C ARG A 101 21.13 -32.48 14.53
N ASN A 102 19.84 -32.54 14.19
CA ASN A 102 19.27 -32.07 12.91
C ASN A 102 20.11 -32.42 11.66
N GLY A 103 20.71 -33.62 11.61
CA GLY A 103 21.58 -34.04 10.51
C GLY A 103 23.01 -33.47 10.52
N GLU A 104 23.51 -32.98 11.66
CA GLU A 104 24.89 -32.56 11.88
C GLU A 104 25.88 -33.72 11.71
N ASP A 105 25.45 -34.95 12.02
CA ASP A 105 26.24 -36.17 11.90
C ASP A 105 26.32 -36.73 10.48
N ILE A 106 25.62 -36.11 9.52
CA ILE A 106 25.61 -36.54 8.11
C ILE A 106 26.90 -36.06 7.44
N PRO A 107 27.84 -36.96 7.06
CA PRO A 107 29.13 -36.55 6.52
C PRO A 107 29.01 -35.91 5.13
N ASP A 108 28.08 -36.42 4.31
CA ASP A 108 27.74 -35.90 2.99
C ASP A 108 26.24 -35.66 2.89
N LYS A 109 25.85 -34.40 3.10
CA LYS A 109 24.45 -33.97 3.07
C LYS A 109 23.85 -34.04 1.67
N GLU A 110 24.65 -33.85 0.61
CA GLU A 110 24.17 -33.90 -0.77
C GLU A 110 23.79 -35.33 -1.15
N THR A 111 24.68 -36.29 -0.88
CA THR A 111 24.40 -37.71 -1.09
C THR A 111 23.22 -38.17 -0.22
N PHE A 112 23.12 -37.71 1.03
CA PHE A 112 21.96 -37.99 1.88
C PHE A 112 20.65 -37.49 1.25
N VAL A 113 20.58 -36.23 0.84
CA VAL A 113 19.42 -35.62 0.17
C VAL A 113 19.05 -36.39 -1.11
N LYS A 114 20.05 -36.85 -1.88
CA LYS A 114 19.84 -37.70 -3.05
C LYS A 114 19.24 -39.05 -2.69
N ASN A 115 19.77 -39.72 -1.67
CA ASN A 115 19.30 -41.04 -1.24
C ASN A 115 17.88 -41.02 -0.67
N ILE A 116 17.45 -39.92 -0.06
CA ILE A 116 16.06 -39.74 0.40
C ILE A 116 15.11 -39.19 -0.68
N GLY A 117 15.58 -39.02 -1.93
CA GLY A 117 14.76 -38.58 -3.06
C GLY A 117 14.41 -37.08 -3.07
N LEU A 118 15.11 -36.25 -2.31
CA LEU A 118 14.84 -34.81 -2.22
C LEU A 118 15.73 -33.94 -3.13
N ALA A 119 16.62 -34.55 -3.92
CA ALA A 119 17.52 -33.82 -4.81
C ALA A 119 16.76 -32.87 -5.76
N GLU A 120 15.71 -33.36 -6.41
CA GLU A 120 14.88 -32.53 -7.30
C GLU A 120 14.15 -31.42 -6.56
N THR A 121 13.70 -31.66 -5.32
CA THR A 121 13.04 -30.65 -4.50
C THR A 121 13.99 -29.50 -4.15
N VAL A 122 15.23 -29.83 -3.78
CA VAL A 122 16.27 -28.81 -3.52
C VAL A 122 16.58 -28.01 -4.77
N GLU A 123 16.72 -28.68 -5.92
CA GLU A 123 16.94 -27.99 -7.20
C GLU A 123 15.76 -27.09 -7.60
N ARG A 124 14.52 -27.56 -7.41
CA ARG A 124 13.32 -26.73 -7.63
C ARG A 124 13.27 -25.53 -6.68
N ALA A 125 13.71 -25.70 -5.44
CA ALA A 125 13.76 -24.61 -4.46
C ALA A 125 14.83 -23.56 -4.81
N LYS A 126 16.01 -24.00 -5.27
CA LYS A 126 17.06 -23.08 -5.75
C LYS A 126 16.63 -22.29 -6.98
N ASN A 127 15.89 -22.94 -7.88
CA ASN A 127 15.37 -22.33 -9.10
C ASN A 127 13.98 -21.71 -8.91
N ALA A 128 13.46 -21.67 -7.68
CA ALA A 128 12.16 -21.08 -7.41
C ALA A 128 12.25 -19.56 -7.62
N VAL A 129 11.42 -19.05 -8.51
CA VAL A 129 11.27 -17.61 -8.68
C VAL A 129 10.53 -17.08 -7.46
N THR A 130 11.19 -16.22 -6.68
CA THR A 130 10.57 -15.59 -5.52
C THR A 130 9.67 -14.43 -5.95
N ILE A 131 8.73 -14.07 -5.09
CA ILE A 131 7.83 -12.94 -5.34
C ILE A 131 8.61 -11.64 -5.57
N ASP A 132 9.73 -11.45 -4.86
CA ASP A 132 10.57 -10.26 -4.98
C ASP A 132 11.30 -10.17 -6.33
N ILE A 133 11.53 -11.30 -7.01
CA ILE A 133 12.10 -11.32 -8.35
C ILE A 133 11.06 -10.88 -9.38
N VAL A 134 9.81 -11.34 -9.27
CA VAL A 134 8.74 -10.97 -10.21
C VAL A 134 8.20 -9.57 -9.92
N TYR A 135 8.06 -9.25 -8.64
CA TYR A 135 7.44 -8.04 -8.11
C TYR A 135 8.37 -7.35 -7.09
N PRO A 136 9.47 -6.75 -7.55
CA PRO A 136 10.41 -6.06 -6.68
C PRO A 136 9.77 -4.85 -5.99
N VAL A 137 10.36 -4.42 -4.87
CA VAL A 137 9.92 -3.21 -4.15
C VAL A 137 9.92 -2.00 -5.10
N GLY A 138 8.78 -1.32 -5.16
CA GLY A 138 8.56 -0.18 -6.05
C GLY A 138 7.79 -0.51 -7.34
N ILE A 139 7.53 -1.78 -7.65
CA ILE A 139 6.65 -2.15 -8.76
C ILE A 139 5.20 -1.72 -8.48
N VAL A 140 4.48 -1.37 -9.54
CA VAL A 140 3.04 -1.08 -9.49
C VAL A 140 2.26 -2.18 -10.20
N LEU A 141 1.25 -2.72 -9.53
CA LEU A 141 0.37 -3.77 -10.04
C LEU A 141 -1.03 -3.21 -10.33
N TRP A 142 -1.62 -3.67 -11.43
CA TRP A 142 -2.97 -3.32 -11.85
C TRP A 142 -3.84 -4.58 -11.87
N PHE A 143 -5.01 -4.49 -11.25
CA PHE A 143 -5.98 -5.60 -11.24
C PHE A 143 -7.24 -5.17 -11.98
N ALA A 144 -7.68 -5.98 -12.94
CA ALA A 144 -8.99 -5.83 -13.59
C ALA A 144 -10.15 -6.35 -12.70
N GLN A 145 -9.87 -6.67 -11.44
CA GLN A 145 -10.82 -7.17 -10.45
C GLN A 145 -10.51 -6.54 -9.09
N ASN A 146 -11.51 -6.48 -8.20
CA ASN A 146 -11.30 -6.02 -6.83
C ASN A 146 -10.47 -7.05 -6.04
N LYS A 147 -9.14 -6.91 -6.14
CA LYS A 147 -8.15 -7.76 -5.47
C LYS A 147 -7.21 -6.88 -4.66
N ASN A 148 -6.96 -7.27 -3.41
CA ASN A 148 -5.97 -6.63 -2.58
C ASN A 148 -4.67 -7.44 -2.63
N PRO A 149 -3.56 -6.90 -3.18
CA PRO A 149 -2.30 -7.62 -3.28
C PRO A 149 -1.70 -8.00 -1.91
N ASN A 150 -2.03 -7.27 -0.83
CA ASN A 150 -1.64 -7.67 0.53
C ASN A 150 -2.24 -9.02 0.95
N ASN A 151 -3.38 -9.41 0.39
CA ASN A 151 -4.01 -10.70 0.67
C ASN A 151 -3.52 -11.80 -0.28
N LEU A 152 -3.10 -11.43 -1.49
CA LEU A 152 -2.62 -12.37 -2.52
C LEU A 152 -1.17 -12.79 -2.30
N PHE A 153 -0.35 -11.90 -1.73
CA PHE A 153 1.09 -12.09 -1.57
C PHE A 153 1.51 -11.92 -0.10
N PRO A 154 1.30 -12.95 0.75
CA PRO A 154 1.70 -12.91 2.16
C PRO A 154 3.19 -12.58 2.33
N GLY A 155 3.50 -11.77 3.34
CA GLY A 155 4.88 -11.33 3.62
C GLY A 155 5.33 -10.10 2.83
N THR A 156 4.48 -9.56 1.93
CA THR A 156 4.75 -8.30 1.22
C THR A 156 3.83 -7.18 1.71
N THR A 157 4.18 -5.92 1.43
CA THR A 157 3.37 -4.74 1.78
C THR A 157 3.11 -3.89 0.55
N TRP A 158 1.84 -3.64 0.27
CA TRP A 158 1.36 -2.90 -0.89
C TRP A 158 0.55 -1.69 -0.46
N LYS A 159 0.84 -0.52 -1.04
CA LYS A 159 0.10 0.72 -0.81
C LYS A 159 -0.81 1.01 -1.99
N TYR A 160 -2.04 1.42 -1.69
CA TYR A 160 -2.97 1.90 -2.72
C TYR A 160 -2.53 3.27 -3.23
N ILE A 161 -2.48 3.45 -4.55
CA ILE A 161 -1.96 4.66 -5.20
C ILE A 161 -3.01 5.79 -5.34
N GLY A 162 -4.26 5.53 -4.94
CA GLY A 162 -5.37 6.46 -4.98
C GLY A 162 -6.29 6.30 -6.20
N GLU A 163 -7.40 7.02 -6.17
CA GLU A 163 -8.47 6.97 -7.17
C GLU A 163 -8.42 8.17 -8.13
N ASN A 164 -8.98 8.01 -9.33
CA ASN A 164 -9.17 9.08 -10.32
C ASN A 164 -7.88 9.83 -10.67
N LYS A 165 -6.78 9.09 -10.91
CA LYS A 165 -5.50 9.66 -11.32
C LYS A 165 -5.05 9.08 -12.66
N THR A 166 -4.41 9.93 -13.44
CA THR A 166 -3.60 9.51 -14.60
C THR A 166 -2.18 9.14 -14.16
N ILE A 167 -1.54 8.25 -14.90
CA ILE A 167 -0.12 7.93 -14.69
C ILE A 167 0.71 8.86 -15.58
N ARG A 168 1.70 9.53 -14.99
CA ARG A 168 2.72 10.28 -15.71
C ARG A 168 4.10 9.69 -15.45
N LEU A 169 5.01 9.91 -16.40
CA LEU A 169 6.38 9.42 -16.28
C LEU A 169 7.20 10.35 -15.40
N ALA A 170 7.80 9.77 -14.36
CA ALA A 170 8.76 10.43 -13.48
C ALA A 170 10.04 10.80 -14.23
N SER A 171 10.74 11.80 -13.70
CA SER A 171 12.09 12.17 -14.10
C SER A 171 13.05 10.96 -13.98
N LEU A 172 14.01 10.87 -14.91
CA LEU A 172 14.96 9.75 -14.97
C LEU A 172 15.77 9.56 -13.68
N ASN A 173 16.01 10.65 -12.93
CA ASN A 173 16.74 10.62 -11.66
C ASN A 173 15.88 10.16 -10.47
N GLY A 174 14.58 9.94 -10.67
CA GLY A 174 13.64 9.46 -9.68
C GLY A 174 13.20 10.48 -8.63
N SER A 175 13.58 11.76 -8.76
CA SER A 175 13.37 12.79 -7.72
C SER A 175 11.90 13.13 -7.46
N ASP A 176 11.04 12.90 -8.46
CA ASP A 176 9.61 13.22 -8.46
C ASP A 176 8.73 11.95 -8.42
N VAL A 177 9.31 10.76 -8.23
CA VAL A 177 8.56 9.50 -8.15
C VAL A 177 7.56 9.56 -7.00
N LEU A 178 6.32 9.12 -7.27
CA LEU A 178 5.16 9.19 -6.39
C LEU A 178 4.64 10.59 -6.07
N SER A 179 5.20 11.66 -6.66
CA SER A 179 4.59 12.98 -6.56
C SER A 179 3.24 13.01 -7.28
N THR A 180 2.34 13.86 -6.80
CA THR A 180 1.01 14.05 -7.37
C THR A 180 0.75 15.53 -7.65
N GLY A 181 -0.13 15.82 -8.59
CA GLY A 181 -0.51 17.18 -8.97
C GLY A 181 -1.67 17.16 -9.96
N GLY A 182 -1.92 18.31 -10.60
CA GLY A 182 -3.02 18.47 -11.53
C GLY A 182 -4.38 18.65 -10.85
N ASN A 183 -5.40 18.93 -11.64
CA ASN A 183 -6.78 19.07 -11.19
C ASN A 183 -7.72 18.68 -12.35
N ASP A 184 -8.74 17.88 -12.06
CA ASP A 184 -9.71 17.43 -13.07
C ASP A 184 -10.77 18.49 -13.39
N SER A 185 -10.78 19.61 -12.65
CA SER A 185 -11.68 20.74 -12.89
C SER A 185 -10.96 22.07 -12.67
N ILE A 186 -11.24 23.07 -13.50
CA ILE A 186 -10.73 24.43 -13.32
C ILE A 186 -11.88 25.43 -13.46
N THR A 187 -11.96 26.38 -12.53
CA THR A 187 -12.85 27.53 -12.64
C THR A 187 -12.07 28.68 -13.26
N LEU A 188 -12.54 29.18 -14.40
CA LEU A 188 -11.89 30.29 -15.08
C LEU A 188 -12.07 31.59 -14.28
N SER A 189 -10.98 32.32 -14.11
CA SER A 189 -10.95 33.69 -13.60
C SER A 189 -10.96 34.71 -14.75
N ALA A 190 -11.25 35.97 -14.43
CA ALA A 190 -11.22 37.05 -15.42
C ALA A 190 -9.87 37.11 -16.17
N ALA A 191 -8.74 36.83 -15.50
CA ALA A 191 -7.41 36.86 -16.10
C ALA A 191 -7.24 35.88 -17.27
N GLN A 192 -7.91 34.72 -17.22
CA GLN A 192 -7.80 33.63 -18.21
C GLN A 192 -8.76 33.80 -19.39
N ILE A 193 -9.72 34.72 -19.31
CA ILE A 193 -10.58 35.06 -20.45
C ILE A 193 -9.78 36.00 -21.37
N PRO A 194 -9.90 35.86 -22.71
CA PRO A 194 -9.32 36.80 -23.64
C PRO A 194 -9.70 38.25 -23.32
N ALA A 195 -8.74 39.16 -23.55
CA ALA A 195 -8.95 40.59 -23.48
C ALA A 195 -10.17 41.02 -24.31
N HIS A 196 -11.18 41.59 -23.66
CA HIS A 196 -12.37 42.11 -24.31
C HIS A 196 -12.88 43.40 -23.65
N ASN A 197 -13.60 44.20 -24.42
CA ASN A 197 -14.36 45.35 -23.95
C ASN A 197 -15.73 45.40 -24.62
N HIS A 198 -16.61 46.28 -24.13
CA HIS A 198 -17.95 46.48 -24.69
C HIS A 198 -18.11 47.92 -25.15
N SER A 199 -18.63 48.11 -26.36
CA SER A 199 -19.08 49.41 -26.86
C SER A 199 -20.55 49.62 -26.55
N PHE A 200 -20.94 50.84 -26.22
CA PHE A 200 -22.34 51.23 -26.10
C PHE A 200 -22.63 52.51 -26.90
N SER A 201 -23.88 52.63 -27.32
CA SER A 201 -24.41 53.83 -27.95
C SER A 201 -25.89 53.97 -27.59
N ALA A 202 -26.32 55.18 -27.26
CA ALA A 202 -27.70 55.51 -26.97
C ALA A 202 -28.05 56.86 -27.60
N THR A 203 -29.32 57.03 -27.94
CA THR A 203 -29.87 58.29 -28.43
C THR A 203 -30.90 58.75 -27.42
N THR A 204 -30.88 60.02 -27.03
CA THR A 204 -31.89 60.58 -26.14
C THR A 204 -33.24 60.57 -26.83
N ASP A 205 -34.32 60.57 -26.05
CA ASP A 205 -35.63 60.84 -26.61
C ASP A 205 -35.66 62.24 -27.26
N PRO A 206 -36.46 62.43 -28.33
CA PRO A 206 -36.59 63.72 -28.97
C PRO A 206 -37.14 64.74 -27.97
N PHE A 207 -36.40 65.83 -27.79
CA PHE A 207 -36.88 66.97 -27.03
C PHE A 207 -37.07 68.15 -27.97
N ASP A 208 -38.27 68.72 -27.94
CA ASP A 208 -38.61 69.88 -28.75
C ASP A 208 -38.41 71.15 -27.93
N TYR A 209 -37.41 71.94 -28.32
CA TYR A 209 -37.18 73.25 -27.72
C TYR A 209 -38.19 74.28 -28.20
N GLY A 210 -38.92 74.00 -29.28
CA GLY A 210 -39.84 74.88 -29.96
C GLY A 210 -39.15 76.15 -30.47
N THR A 211 -39.97 77.14 -30.78
CA THR A 211 -39.52 78.45 -31.21
C THR A 211 -39.04 79.28 -30.02
N LYS A 212 -37.86 79.91 -30.14
CA LYS A 212 -37.33 80.87 -29.18
C LYS A 212 -37.29 82.27 -29.79
N THR A 213 -37.62 83.26 -28.98
CA THR A 213 -37.69 84.65 -29.41
C THR A 213 -36.45 85.41 -28.93
N THR A 214 -35.85 86.22 -29.80
CA THR A 214 -34.72 87.08 -29.43
C THR A 214 -35.16 88.18 -28.47
N ASN A 215 -34.25 88.77 -27.70
CA ASN A 215 -34.58 89.99 -26.96
C ASN A 215 -34.88 91.14 -27.95
N SER A 216 -35.81 92.04 -27.59
CA SER A 216 -36.07 93.22 -28.41
C SER A 216 -34.99 94.27 -28.17
N ALA A 217 -34.44 94.82 -29.25
CA ALA A 217 -33.50 95.95 -29.20
C ALA A 217 -34.21 97.31 -29.12
N GLY A 218 -35.54 97.32 -28.98
CA GLY A 218 -36.38 98.53 -29.03
C GLY A 218 -36.68 98.96 -30.48
N GLU A 219 -37.58 99.95 -30.60
CA GLU A 219 -37.91 100.54 -31.91
C GLU A 219 -36.67 101.21 -32.48
N HIS A 220 -36.34 100.89 -33.74
CA HIS A 220 -35.38 101.68 -34.47
C HIS A 220 -35.85 101.88 -35.91
N PHE A 221 -35.50 103.03 -36.47
CA PHE A 221 -35.69 103.34 -37.89
C PHE A 221 -34.33 103.50 -38.54
N HIS A 222 -34.26 103.18 -39.83
CA HIS A 222 -33.13 103.55 -40.67
C HIS A 222 -33.42 104.90 -41.31
N ASP A 223 -32.41 105.75 -41.33
CA ASP A 223 -32.46 107.09 -41.91
C ASP A 223 -32.03 107.03 -43.38
N SER A 224 -32.86 107.51 -44.30
CA SER A 224 -32.54 107.51 -45.73
C SER A 224 -31.65 108.68 -46.18
N GLY A 225 -31.27 109.58 -45.27
CA GLY A 225 -30.59 110.84 -45.59
C GLY A 225 -31.57 111.96 -45.93
N TRP A 226 -31.03 113.13 -46.30
CA TRP A 226 -31.81 114.34 -46.60
C TRP A 226 -32.29 114.35 -48.07
N GLY A 227 -33.53 114.79 -48.33
CA GLY A 227 -34.07 114.97 -49.67
C GLY A 227 -35.28 115.92 -49.73
N GLU A 228 -35.55 116.48 -50.92
CA GLU A 228 -36.59 117.51 -51.10
C GLU A 228 -38.02 116.94 -51.07
N ALA A 229 -38.94 117.68 -50.43
CA ALA A 229 -40.33 117.24 -50.26
C ALA A 229 -41.25 117.51 -51.47
N TYR A 230 -40.80 118.32 -52.43
CA TYR A 230 -41.61 118.73 -53.58
C TYR A 230 -40.79 118.64 -54.87
N THR A 231 -41.42 118.10 -55.91
CA THR A 231 -40.96 118.31 -57.30
C THR A 231 -41.95 119.25 -57.99
N ASP A 232 -41.53 119.83 -59.12
CA ASP A 232 -42.39 120.61 -60.03
C ASP A 232 -43.67 119.88 -60.48
N THR A 233 -43.76 118.57 -60.24
CA THR A 233 -44.91 117.71 -60.58
C THR A 233 -45.74 117.21 -59.39
N GLY A 234 -45.45 117.68 -58.17
CA GLY A 234 -46.13 117.30 -56.92
C GLY A 234 -45.22 116.64 -55.89
N LYS A 235 -45.79 116.27 -54.73
CA LYS A 235 -45.05 115.72 -53.57
C LYS A 235 -44.22 114.50 -53.95
N ALA A 236 -42.91 114.57 -53.72
CA ALA A 236 -41.99 113.45 -53.95
C ALA A 236 -42.24 112.36 -52.89
N ARG A 237 -42.52 111.12 -53.33
CA ARG A 237 -42.74 109.99 -52.40
C ARG A 237 -41.45 109.42 -51.81
N TYR A 238 -40.31 109.72 -52.43
CA TYR A 238 -38.96 109.31 -52.02
C TYR A 238 -38.03 110.40 -52.54
N GLY A 239 -37.38 111.16 -51.65
CA GLY A 239 -36.64 112.39 -51.97
C GLY A 239 -35.86 112.31 -53.28
N VAL A 240 -36.03 113.32 -54.14
CA VAL A 240 -35.33 113.40 -55.43
C VAL A 240 -33.96 114.03 -55.19
N TYR A 241 -32.91 113.35 -55.67
CA TYR A 241 -31.56 113.90 -55.64
C TYR A 241 -31.40 114.84 -56.85
N ASP A 242 -31.72 116.12 -56.65
CA ASP A 242 -31.32 117.15 -57.61
C ASP A 242 -29.82 117.42 -57.44
N ASN A 243 -29.13 117.64 -58.56
CA ASN A 243 -27.68 117.86 -58.62
C ASN A 243 -27.30 119.29 -58.19
N THR A 244 -28.14 119.91 -57.35
CA THR A 244 -27.91 121.19 -56.70
C THR A 244 -27.18 120.94 -55.38
N ASN A 245 -26.13 121.70 -55.13
CA ASN A 245 -25.20 121.50 -54.00
C ASN A 245 -25.80 121.91 -52.64
N ASN A 246 -27.07 121.58 -52.36
CA ASN A 246 -27.80 121.95 -51.16
C ASN A 246 -27.63 120.96 -50.00
N ASN A 247 -26.44 120.38 -49.86
CA ASN A 247 -26.06 119.60 -48.69
C ASN A 247 -25.17 120.45 -47.77
N TYR A 248 -25.72 120.91 -46.65
CA TYR A 248 -25.05 121.57 -45.51
C TYR A 248 -24.05 122.70 -45.83
N GLY A 249 -24.47 123.97 -45.65
CA GLY A 249 -23.56 125.12 -45.56
C GLY A 249 -23.93 126.35 -46.40
N SER A 250 -25.04 126.34 -47.13
CA SER A 250 -25.57 127.52 -47.82
C SER A 250 -26.28 128.44 -46.82
N GLY A 251 -25.90 129.73 -46.79
CA GLY A 251 -26.40 130.75 -45.84
C GLY A 251 -27.83 131.23 -46.10
N SER A 252 -28.67 130.40 -46.71
CA SER A 252 -30.09 130.67 -46.93
C SER A 252 -30.86 129.39 -46.64
N SER A 253 -31.67 129.39 -45.59
CA SER A 253 -32.50 128.25 -45.20
C SER A 253 -33.61 128.05 -46.22
N ASP A 254 -33.52 127.00 -47.02
CA ASP A 254 -34.69 126.48 -47.74
C ASP A 254 -35.51 125.61 -46.78
N TRP A 255 -36.83 125.83 -46.77
CA TRP A 255 -37.76 125.27 -45.79
C TRP A 255 -38.38 123.93 -46.23
N ASP A 256 -37.85 123.30 -47.27
CA ASP A 256 -38.47 122.17 -47.97
C ASP A 256 -37.64 120.88 -47.98
N ASN A 257 -36.47 120.86 -47.33
CA ASN A 257 -35.67 119.65 -47.16
C ASN A 257 -36.19 118.82 -45.97
N TYR A 258 -36.68 117.61 -46.25
CA TYR A 258 -37.25 116.71 -45.25
C TYR A 258 -36.41 115.44 -45.12
N LYS A 259 -36.30 114.98 -43.89
CA LYS A 259 -35.65 113.72 -43.56
C LYS A 259 -36.69 112.60 -43.54
N TYR A 260 -36.46 111.56 -44.32
CA TYR A 260 -37.37 110.43 -44.41
C TYR A 260 -36.80 109.24 -43.63
N ASN A 261 -37.53 108.81 -42.62
CA ASN A 261 -37.18 107.61 -41.87
C ASN A 261 -37.94 106.43 -42.46
N THR A 262 -37.30 105.27 -42.53
CA THR A 262 -38.05 104.02 -42.73
C THR A 262 -39.02 103.86 -41.57
N SER A 263 -40.17 103.23 -41.83
CA SER A 263 -41.08 102.86 -40.74
C SER A 263 -40.30 102.04 -39.70
N THR A 264 -40.49 102.32 -38.40
CA THR A 264 -39.97 101.45 -37.33
C THR A 264 -40.73 100.13 -37.28
N ASP A 265 -41.97 100.15 -37.78
CA ASP A 265 -42.96 99.07 -37.74
C ASP A 265 -43.10 98.39 -36.37
N GLY A 266 -42.82 99.13 -35.31
CA GLY A 266 -42.85 98.62 -33.94
C GLY A 266 -41.51 98.07 -33.44
N ALA A 267 -41.29 98.10 -32.12
CA ALA A 267 -40.30 97.23 -31.49
C ALA A 267 -40.68 95.78 -31.80
N HIS A 268 -39.87 95.10 -32.60
CA HIS A 268 -40.11 93.70 -32.93
C HIS A 268 -39.02 92.80 -32.34
N GLN A 269 -39.33 91.51 -32.34
CA GLN A 269 -38.42 90.45 -31.97
C GLN A 269 -38.38 89.43 -33.10
N HIS A 270 -37.28 88.71 -33.23
CA HIS A 270 -37.16 87.62 -34.18
C HIS A 270 -37.42 86.30 -33.48
N GLU A 271 -37.94 85.35 -34.24
CA GLU A 271 -38.15 83.98 -33.80
C GLU A 271 -37.17 83.05 -34.49
N VAL A 272 -36.63 82.11 -33.73
CA VAL A 272 -35.77 81.03 -34.22
C VAL A 272 -36.40 79.71 -33.82
N ASP A 273 -36.78 78.92 -34.82
CA ASP A 273 -37.23 77.54 -34.60
C ASP A 273 -36.01 76.64 -34.37
N ILE A 274 -35.95 76.02 -33.19
CA ILE A 274 -34.92 75.05 -32.83
C ILE A 274 -35.41 73.62 -33.10
N GLY A 275 -36.72 73.40 -32.99
CA GLY A 275 -37.38 72.13 -33.24
C GLY A 275 -36.97 70.95 -32.36
N SER A 276 -37.59 69.81 -32.65
CA SER A 276 -37.29 68.53 -32.02
C SER A 276 -35.95 67.98 -32.51
N HIS A 277 -35.04 67.71 -31.58
CA HIS A 277 -33.79 67.01 -31.89
C HIS A 277 -33.41 66.03 -30.79
N THR A 278 -32.43 65.19 -31.11
CA THR A 278 -31.87 64.17 -30.22
C THR A 278 -30.36 64.33 -30.12
N HIS A 279 -29.79 63.77 -29.05
CA HIS A 279 -28.34 63.65 -28.89
C HIS A 279 -27.93 62.18 -28.89
N THR A 280 -26.80 61.87 -29.50
CA THR A 280 -26.18 60.54 -29.43
C THR A 280 -25.04 60.55 -28.42
N ILE A 281 -25.02 59.56 -27.53
CA ILE A 281 -23.95 59.33 -26.56
C ILE A 281 -23.38 57.94 -26.82
N SER A 282 -22.06 57.82 -26.92
CA SER A 282 -21.39 56.54 -27.14
C SER A 282 -20.06 56.46 -26.38
N GLY A 283 -19.58 55.23 -26.19
CA GLY A 283 -18.32 54.95 -25.51
C GLY A 283 -17.97 53.47 -25.49
N ALA A 284 -16.85 53.14 -24.85
CA ALA A 284 -16.43 51.77 -24.63
C ALA A 284 -16.00 51.57 -23.16
N THR A 285 -16.20 50.37 -22.63
CA THR A 285 -15.66 49.98 -21.33
C THR A 285 -14.14 49.80 -21.42
N SER A 286 -13.46 49.82 -20.27
CA SER A 286 -12.09 49.33 -20.18
C SER A 286 -12.02 47.85 -20.54
N ASN A 287 -10.83 47.42 -20.95
CA ASN A 287 -10.56 46.03 -21.27
C ASN A 287 -10.57 45.16 -20.00
N THR A 288 -11.22 43.99 -20.07
CA THR A 288 -11.21 42.96 -19.03
C THR A 288 -10.63 41.68 -19.59
N GLY A 289 -9.81 41.01 -18.77
CA GLY A 289 -9.10 39.78 -19.14
C GLY A 289 -7.79 40.01 -19.86
N ASN A 290 -6.89 39.03 -19.72
CA ASN A 290 -5.51 39.08 -20.21
C ASN A 290 -5.15 37.87 -21.08
N GLY A 291 -6.03 36.85 -21.17
CA GLY A 291 -5.74 35.60 -21.87
C GLY A 291 -4.62 34.77 -21.23
N GLU A 292 -4.48 34.83 -19.90
CA GLU A 292 -3.50 34.03 -19.16
C GLU A 292 -3.69 32.53 -19.41
N ALA A 293 -2.58 31.78 -19.40
CA ALA A 293 -2.60 30.35 -19.64
C ALA A 293 -3.40 29.59 -18.56
N ILE A 294 -4.04 28.50 -18.99
CA ILE A 294 -4.72 27.55 -18.11
C ILE A 294 -3.91 26.25 -18.05
N ASP A 295 -3.74 25.70 -16.85
CA ASP A 295 -3.24 24.33 -16.69
C ASP A 295 -4.41 23.36 -16.90
N ILE A 296 -4.25 22.47 -17.87
CA ILE A 296 -5.22 21.42 -18.23
C ILE A 296 -4.73 20.03 -17.80
N THR A 297 -3.74 19.98 -16.92
CA THR A 297 -3.19 18.73 -16.42
C THR A 297 -4.19 18.06 -15.49
N ASN A 298 -4.77 16.94 -15.94
CA ASN A 298 -5.58 16.05 -15.10
C ASN A 298 -4.83 15.64 -13.84
N THR A 299 -5.56 15.29 -12.78
CA THR A 299 -4.96 14.75 -11.56
C THR A 299 -4.06 13.55 -11.90
N TYR A 300 -2.83 13.53 -11.37
CA TYR A 300 -1.85 12.51 -11.73
C TYR A 300 -1.01 12.00 -10.56
N ILE A 301 -0.33 10.88 -10.81
CA ILE A 301 0.78 10.34 -10.02
C ILE A 301 1.97 10.03 -10.94
N MET A 302 3.19 10.35 -10.49
CA MET A 302 4.42 10.11 -11.23
C MET A 302 4.98 8.71 -10.92
N LEU A 303 5.23 7.90 -11.95
CA LEU A 303 5.84 6.57 -11.86
C LEU A 303 6.99 6.44 -12.86
N MET A 304 7.98 5.59 -12.53
CA MET A 304 9.07 5.27 -13.45
C MET A 304 8.57 4.38 -14.58
N GLY A 305 8.84 4.75 -15.82
CA GLY A 305 8.54 3.95 -17.00
C GLY A 305 9.82 3.47 -17.68
N TRP A 306 9.90 2.17 -17.92
CA TRP A 306 10.95 1.54 -18.71
C TRP A 306 10.28 0.67 -19.77
N TYR A 307 10.77 0.73 -21.00
CA TYR A 307 10.38 -0.21 -22.05
C TYR A 307 11.61 -1.02 -22.44
N ARG A 308 11.42 -2.33 -22.62
CA ARG A 308 12.47 -3.22 -23.07
C ARG A 308 12.54 -3.18 -24.59
N SER A 309 13.70 -2.81 -25.13
CA SER A 309 13.89 -2.70 -26.59
C SER A 309 14.57 -3.93 -27.23
N ALA A 310 15.07 -4.89 -26.43
CA ALA A 310 15.62 -6.19 -26.87
C ALA A 310 15.58 -7.21 -25.72
#